data_AF-A0A9X3U0U3-F1
#
_entry.id   AF-A0A9X3U0U3-F1
#
_cell.length_a   1.000
_cell.length_b   1.000
_cell.length_c   1.000
_cell.angle_alpha   90.00
_cell.angle_beta   90.00
_cell.angle_gamma   90.00
#
_symmetry.space_group_name_H-M   'P 1'
#
loop_
_entity.id
_entity.type
_entity.pdbx_description
1 polymer ?
#
loop_
_entity_poly.entity_id
_entity_poly.type
_entity_poly.pdbx_seq_one_letter_code
_entity_poly.pdbx_strand_id
1 'polypeptide(L)'
;MDAGVLKHRVSLQQAELMPLPGGSFAETHKTFAAAWAGVRLTSGAEDSLTGRRIERARYRVTLRERAGLRAADRILWREHVLRVLACDESPEDGRYLTFMTEEERGR
;
A
#
# COMPACT_ATOMS: atom_id res chain seq x y z
N MET A 1 -6.07 16.93 -9.17
CA MET A 1 -6.19 16.43 -7.79
C MET A 1 -6.29 17.62 -6.84
N ASP A 2 -7.26 17.63 -5.92
CA ASP A 2 -7.41 18.71 -4.93
C ASP A 2 -6.22 18.80 -3.97
N ALA A 3 -5.83 20.01 -3.59
CA ALA A 3 -4.68 20.28 -2.70
C ALA A 3 -4.80 19.66 -1.29
N GLY A 4 -5.95 19.10 -0.94
CA GLY A 4 -6.23 18.48 0.35
C GLY A 4 -6.21 16.95 0.37
N VAL A 5 -5.71 16.25 -0.66
CA VAL A 5 -5.81 14.77 -0.71
C VAL A 5 -4.92 14.05 0.30
N LEU A 6 -3.78 14.63 0.71
CA LEU A 6 -2.80 13.98 1.59
C LEU A 6 -3.12 14.18 3.09
N LYS A 7 -4.26 13.64 3.56
CA LYS A 7 -4.72 13.84 4.95
C LYS A 7 -4.28 12.76 5.95
N HIS A 8 -3.68 11.68 5.48
CA HIS A 8 -3.37 10.53 6.32
C HIS A 8 -1.87 10.36 6.48
N ARG A 9 -1.43 10.15 7.73
CA ARG A 9 -0.06 9.71 8.02
C ARG A 9 0.04 8.21 7.74
N VAL A 10 1.01 7.81 6.92
CA VAL A 10 1.31 6.40 6.64
C VAL A 10 2.80 6.13 6.89
N SER A 11 3.11 4.90 7.28
CA SER A 11 4.48 4.41 7.38
C SER A 11 4.76 3.46 6.23
N LEU A 12 5.87 3.68 5.54
CA LEU A 12 6.31 2.91 4.40
C LEU A 12 7.30 1.85 4.89
N GLN A 13 7.00 0.59 4.61
CA GLN A 13 7.83 -0.54 4.98
C GLN A 13 8.37 -1.22 3.74
N GLN A 14 9.69 -1.39 3.69
CA GLN A 14 10.35 -2.08 2.61
C GLN A 14 10.52 -3.56 2.98
N ALA A 15 10.25 -4.44 2.03
CA ALA A 15 10.56 -5.86 2.20
C ALA A 15 12.07 -6.08 2.07
N GLU A 16 12.65 -6.75 3.08
CA GLU A 16 14.06 -7.13 3.14
C GLU A 16 14.17 -8.63 3.38
N LEU A 17 14.95 -9.32 2.54
CA LEU A 17 15.27 -10.74 2.71
C LEU A 17 16.45 -10.88 3.66
N MET A 18 16.19 -11.38 4.86
CA MET A 18 17.21 -11.68 5.85
C MET A 18 17.66 -13.15 5.71
N PRO A 19 18.94 -13.42 5.45
CA PRO A 19 19.43 -14.79 5.41
C PRO A 19 19.36 -15.43 6.80
N LEU A 20 18.84 -16.65 6.87
CA LEU A 20 18.79 -17.47 8.08
C LEU A 20 19.89 -18.54 8.05
N PRO A 21 20.35 -19.01 9.23
CA PRO A 21 21.21 -20.18 9.30
C PRO A 21 20.51 -21.38 8.63
N GLY A 22 21.21 -22.06 7.73
CA GLY A 22 20.67 -23.18 6.95
C GLY A 22 20.31 -22.86 5.49
N GLY A 23 20.59 -21.64 4.99
CA GLY A 23 20.43 -21.30 3.57
C GLY A 23 19.02 -20.85 3.16
N SER A 24 18.11 -20.72 4.13
CA SER A 24 16.79 -20.15 3.94
C SER A 24 16.81 -18.62 4.09
N PHE A 25 15.79 -17.94 3.59
CA PHE A 25 15.59 -16.50 3.77
C PHE A 25 14.28 -16.24 4.51
N ALA A 26 14.30 -15.29 5.44
CA ALA A 26 13.11 -14.73 6.06
C ALA A 26 12.78 -13.39 5.39
N GLU A 27 11.52 -13.19 5.00
CA GLU A 27 11.05 -11.87 4.61
C GLU A 27 10.76 -11.05 5.86
N THR A 28 11.41 -9.89 5.96
CA THR A 28 11.21 -8.92 7.04
C THR A 28 10.75 -7.60 6.44
N HIS A 29 9.95 -6.85 7.18
CA HIS A 29 9.40 -5.57 6.73
C HIS A 29 9.94 -4.48 7.64
N LYS A 30 10.81 -3.62 7.10
CA LYS A 30 11.42 -2.53 7.85
C LYS A 30 10.81 -1.21 7.45
N THR A 31 10.33 -0.45 8.44
CA THR A 31 9.88 0.92 8.22
C THR A 31 11.04 1.81 7.82
N PHE A 32 11.01 2.35 6.60
CA PHE A 32 12.08 3.21 6.09
C PHE A 32 11.69 4.68 6.04
N ALA A 33 10.39 5.00 5.95
CA ALA A 33 9.91 6.39 5.89
C ALA A 33 8.49 6.53 6.45
N ALA A 34 8.14 7.74 6.87
CA ALA A 34 6.76 8.13 7.16
C ALA A 34 6.36 9.31 6.27
N ALA A 35 5.19 9.22 5.63
CA ALA A 35 4.74 10.20 4.65
C ALA A 35 3.27 10.56 4.85
N TRP A 36 2.87 11.70 4.29
CA TRP A 36 1.47 12.05 4.13
C TRP A 36 0.94 11.44 2.82
N ALA A 37 -0.19 10.75 2.93
CA ALA A 37 -0.85 10.04 1.85
C ALA A 37 -2.35 10.37 1.80
N GLY A 38 -2.92 10.28 0.60
CA GLY A 38 -4.35 10.18 0.40
C GLY A 38 -4.73 8.71 0.35
N VAL A 39 -5.55 8.26 1.29
CA VAL A 39 -6.02 6.87 1.34
C VAL A 39 -7.49 6.87 0.98
N ARG A 40 -7.85 6.16 -0.10
CA ARG A 40 -9.24 6.03 -0.55
C ARG A 40 -9.58 4.56 -0.75
N LEU A 41 -10.65 4.08 -0.12
CA LEU A 41 -11.16 2.75 -0.37
C LEU A 41 -11.70 2.68 -1.81
N THR A 42 -11.23 1.72 -2.61
CA THR A 42 -11.66 1.50 -4.00
C THR A 42 -12.60 0.32 -4.16
N SER A 43 -12.45 -0.71 -3.32
CA SER A 43 -13.41 -1.83 -3.25
C SER A 43 -13.39 -2.40 -1.84
N GLY A 44 -14.53 -2.28 -1.15
CA GLY A 44 -14.75 -2.88 0.17
C GLY A 44 -16.23 -2.94 0.57
N ALA A 45 -17.15 -2.64 -0.34
CA ALA A 45 -18.58 -2.80 -0.14
C ALA A 45 -19.10 -3.63 -1.30
N GLU A 46 -19.28 -4.93 -1.03
CA GLU A 46 -20.25 -5.82 -1.68
C GLU A 46 -20.37 -5.70 -3.21
N ASP A 47 -19.62 -6.54 -3.94
CA ASP A 47 -20.04 -6.92 -5.29
C ASP A 47 -21.21 -7.90 -5.17
N SER A 48 -22.41 -7.37 -4.92
CA SER A 48 -23.66 -8.14 -4.87
C SER A 48 -24.13 -8.62 -6.26
N LEU A 49 -23.36 -8.35 -7.32
CA LEU A 49 -23.69 -8.71 -8.70
C LEU A 49 -23.10 -10.05 -9.16
N THR A 50 -22.02 -10.53 -8.53
CA THR A 50 -21.36 -11.78 -8.96
C THR A 50 -21.32 -12.89 -7.91
N GLY A 51 -21.84 -12.67 -6.70
CA GLY A 51 -21.80 -13.66 -5.61
C GLY A 51 -20.38 -14.02 -5.15
N ARG A 52 -19.36 -13.33 -5.66
CA ARG A 52 -17.97 -13.53 -5.33
C ARG A 52 -17.61 -12.61 -4.17
N ARG A 53 -17.58 -13.18 -2.97
CA ARG A 53 -17.07 -12.52 -1.77
C ARG A 53 -15.67 -11.97 -2.10
N ILE A 54 -15.55 -10.66 -2.27
CA ILE A 54 -14.23 -10.02 -2.33
C ILE A 54 -13.73 -10.01 -0.89
N GLU A 55 -12.93 -11.03 -0.55
CA GLU A 55 -12.51 -11.31 0.82
C GLU A 55 -11.52 -10.26 1.38
N ARG A 56 -11.06 -9.29 0.58
CA ARG A 56 -10.03 -8.32 0.96
C ARG A 56 -10.33 -6.91 0.45
N ALA A 57 -10.30 -5.94 1.35
CA ALA A 57 -10.53 -4.54 1.04
C ALA A 57 -9.35 -3.97 0.24
N ARG A 58 -9.66 -3.25 -0.85
CA ARG A 58 -8.67 -2.59 -1.72
C ARG A 58 -8.70 -1.10 -1.51
N TYR A 59 -7.51 -0.53 -1.36
CA TYR A 59 -7.28 0.89 -1.14
C TYR A 59 -6.41 1.46 -2.25
N ARG A 60 -6.68 2.69 -2.61
CA ARG A 60 -5.83 3.53 -3.43
C ARG A 60 -5.11 4.50 -2.52
N VAL A 61 -3.78 4.42 -2.52
CA VAL A 61 -2.91 5.25 -1.70
C VAL A 61 -2.14 6.19 -2.61
N THR A 62 -2.41 7.49 -2.53
CA THR A 62 -1.71 8.52 -3.31
C THR A 62 -0.66 9.18 -2.44
N LEU A 63 0.59 9.21 -2.89
CA LEU A 63 1.74 9.82 -2.25
C LEU A 63 2.34 10.89 -3.17
N ARG A 64 3.16 11.79 -2.65
CA ARG A 64 4.00 12.66 -3.50
C ARG A 64 5.16 11.84 -4.07
N GLU A 65 5.65 12.19 -5.27
CA GLU A 65 6.69 11.54 -6.13
C GLU A 65 7.92 10.89 -5.45
N ARG A 66 8.15 11.10 -4.15
CA ARG A 66 9.31 10.58 -3.41
C ARG A 66 9.17 9.14 -2.89
N ALA A 67 8.16 8.38 -3.30
CA ALA A 67 7.91 7.05 -2.74
C ALA A 67 8.62 5.96 -3.56
N GLY A 68 9.81 5.54 -3.13
CA GLY A 68 10.56 4.40 -3.69
C GLY A 68 9.95 3.02 -3.37
N LEU A 69 8.62 2.94 -3.24
CA LEU A 69 7.89 1.72 -2.91
C LEU A 69 7.88 0.74 -4.09
N ARG A 70 8.05 -0.54 -3.78
CA ARG A 70 8.00 -1.68 -4.71
C ARG A 70 6.76 -2.53 -4.44
N ALA A 71 6.41 -3.42 -5.37
CA ALA A 71 5.26 -4.32 -5.22
C ALA A 71 5.40 -5.35 -4.06
N ALA A 72 6.60 -5.53 -3.50
CA ALA A 72 6.82 -6.35 -2.31
C ALA A 72 6.64 -5.57 -0.99
N ASP A 73 6.57 -4.24 -1.08
CA ASP A 73 6.53 -3.36 0.09
C ASP A 73 5.11 -3.27 0.67
N ARG A 74 5.05 -2.74 1.89
CA ARG A 74 3.82 -2.56 2.64
C ARG A 74 3.68 -1.12 3.12
N ILE A 75 2.44 -0.67 3.19
CA ILE A 75 2.07 0.62 3.71
C ILE A 75 1.24 0.39 4.97
N LEU A 76 1.75 0.85 6.11
CA LEU A 76 1.02 0.87 7.36
C LEU A 76 0.19 2.14 7.45
N TRP A 77 -1.12 1.98 7.60
CA TRP A 77 -2.04 3.08 7.82
C TRP A 77 -2.94 2.75 9.00
N ARG A 78 -2.76 3.48 10.11
CA ARG A 78 -3.44 3.19 11.40
C ARG A 78 -3.14 1.75 11.83
N GLU A 79 -4.18 0.92 11.94
CA GLU A 79 -4.09 -0.50 12.30
C GLU A 79 -4.12 -1.42 11.06
N HIS A 80 -4.17 -0.84 9.85
CA HIS A 80 -4.27 -1.57 8.60
C HIS A 80 -2.88 -1.75 7.96
N VAL A 81 -2.57 -2.99 7.60
CA VAL A 81 -1.41 -3.33 6.78
C VAL A 81 -1.88 -3.40 5.33
N LEU A 82 -1.40 -2.48 4.50
CA LEU A 82 -1.77 -2.42 3.09
C LEU A 82 -0.61 -2.93 2.24
N ARG A 83 -0.78 -4.09 1.63
CA ARG A 83 0.19 -4.64 0.69
C ARG A 83 0.10 -3.90 -0.64
N VAL A 84 1.23 -3.46 -1.19
CA VAL A 84 1.27 -2.84 -2.51
C VAL A 84 1.04 -3.91 -3.58
N LEU A 85 0.09 -3.66 -4.50
CA LEU A 85 -0.18 -4.54 -5.64
C LEU A 85 0.43 -3.98 -6.92
N ALA A 86 0.26 -2.67 -7.13
CA ALA A 86 0.76 -1.97 -8.32
C ALA A 86 1.03 -0.51 -8.00
N CYS A 87 1.96 0.09 -8.74
CA CYS A 87 2.21 1.52 -8.77
C CYS A 87 1.72 2.06 -10.11
N ASP A 88 0.88 3.08 -10.06
CA ASP A 88 0.54 3.91 -11.20
C ASP A 88 1.37 5.20 -11.12
N GLU A 89 2.34 5.29 -12.02
CA GLU A 89 3.28 6.41 -12.16
C GLU A 89 2.79 7.50 -13.13
N SER A 90 1.58 7.34 -13.67
CA SER A 90 0.98 8.26 -14.66
C SER A 90 -0.14 9.12 -14.08
N PRO A 91 0.08 9.96 -13.05
CA PRO A 91 -0.83 11.07 -12.86
C PRO A 91 -0.60 12.10 -13.96
N GLU A 92 -1.70 12.66 -14.42
CA GLU A 92 -1.82 13.74 -15.40
C GLU A 92 -0.95 14.98 -15.07
N ASP A 93 -0.43 15.07 -13.84
CA ASP A 93 0.35 16.18 -13.27
C ASP A 93 1.79 15.78 -12.87
N GLY A 94 2.18 14.48 -12.95
CA GLY A 94 3.53 13.98 -12.62
C GLY A 94 3.98 14.08 -11.15
N ARG A 95 3.32 14.89 -10.31
CA ARG A 95 3.77 15.22 -8.94
C ARG A 95 3.41 14.18 -7.87
N TYR A 96 2.56 13.23 -8.20
CA TYR A 96 2.01 12.25 -7.28
C TYR A 96 2.29 10.83 -7.78
N LEU A 97 2.20 9.84 -6.92
CA LEU A 97 2.26 8.43 -7.28
C LEU A 97 1.06 7.76 -6.65
N THR A 98 0.36 6.93 -7.42
CA THR A 98 -0.85 6.26 -6.94
C THR A 98 -0.58 4.77 -6.84
N PHE A 99 -0.66 4.25 -5.62
CA PHE A 99 -0.47 2.84 -5.34
C PHE A 99 -1.83 2.17 -5.18
N MET A 100 -2.02 1.06 -5.88
CA MET A 100 -3.14 0.16 -5.63
C MET A 100 -2.69 -0.83 -4.58
N THR A 101 -3.41 -0.92 -3.47
CA THR A 101 -3.06 -1.74 -2.32
C THR A 101 -4.22 -2.61 -1.88
N GLU A 102 -3.92 -3.72 -1.24
CA GLU A 102 -4.89 -4.63 -0.62
C GLU A 102 -4.60 -4.75 0.87
N GLU A 103 -5.65 -4.78 1.69
CA GLU A 103 -5.51 -5.04 3.12
C GLU A 103 -5.06 -6.48 3.37
N GLU A 104 -3.92 -6.61 4.05
CA GLU A 104 -3.44 -7.85 4.60
C GLU A 104 -4.00 -7.99 6.02
N ARG A 105 -4.91 -8.95 6.23
CA ARG A 105 -5.34 -9.28 7.59
C ARG A 105 -4.19 -9.95 8.33
N GLY A 106 -3.71 -9.29 9.38
CA GLY A 106 -2.94 -9.93 10.43
C GLY A 106 -3.77 -11.09 10.99
N ARG A 107 -3.17 -12.28 10.96
CA ARG A 107 -3.76 -13.51 11.50
C ARG A 107 -3.78 -13.47 13.02
#